data_AF-A0AAU2NHB2-F1
#
_entry.id   AF-A0AAU2NHB2-F1
#
_cell.length_a   1.000
_cell.length_b   1.000
_cell.length_c   1.000
_cell.angle_alpha   90.00
_cell.angle_beta   90.00
_cell.angle_gamma   90.00
#
_symmetry.space_group_name_H-M   'P 1'
#
loop_
_entity.id
_entity.type
_entity.pdbx_description
1 polymer ?
#
loop_
_entity_poly.entity_id
_entity_poly.type
_entity_poly.pdbx_seq_one_letter_code
_entity_poly.pdbx_strand_id
1 'polypeptide(L)'
;MYDQRVLALVEVRGGERDWAEAEQVFERHGWPVIGHHPCGDGPLQGVLEPDPASRVYEVEVRLPGSLHNCEWGATRRAQKALRRARLEAYVRRAEPLVRDREMLTEWQVYDVSSPSIARFARLRQAARRSASRLGRYDTGVRVIGTQGEALGLARMPSASGGGAAPTTVWVRPLDGRWRGTVRFWPEEETARRIARVIGWSMAVGVAAVFAAGSSRGVRGLWVALAMLAGVATVRSGARLFREGRAAGAGMAVVAAGVALLLGLGPFHTAGRGWNKQQVLVALGIVAVVAGLWLLVRQWSWGEWAAWAVPLVASLAGATFLASGSVLHSLYADALSLSPGDLDVPPIWQVVSAVKLLTFLSLVLVLPAWWGFARHRHHSYAGTGEGFNAAIYVLLLIAILAGVSTLALHSAGQAADRTMAAAARGEDAPPYFGVEPKWVCVEPAEPAERLSGDGPRLDPKRPYLSFGVAQGTAVLWDRKAGEPLKLAARQVRLIPAESGAVCDGGG
;
A
#
# COMPACT_ATOMS: atom_id res chain seq x y z
N MET A 1 0.19 -16.65 10.03
CA MET A 1 1.49 -16.95 9.40
C MET A 1 2.55 -16.15 10.14
N TYR A 2 3.62 -16.80 10.61
CA TYR A 2 4.72 -16.12 11.32
C TYR A 2 5.86 -15.87 10.34
N ASP A 3 6.47 -14.69 10.43
CA ASP A 3 7.52 -14.27 9.50
C ASP A 3 8.91 -14.40 10.13
N GLN A 4 8.99 -14.27 11.46
CA GLN A 4 10.24 -14.30 12.22
C GLN A 4 10.14 -15.28 13.39
N ARG A 5 11.28 -15.87 13.73
CA ARG A 5 11.48 -16.71 14.91
C ARG A 5 12.62 -16.10 15.72
N VAL A 6 12.42 -15.97 17.02
CA VAL A 6 13.41 -15.41 17.93
C VAL A 6 13.56 -16.38 19.10
N LEU A 7 14.79 -16.79 19.38
CA LEU A 7 15.10 -17.53 20.59
C LEU A 7 15.20 -16.54 21.75
N ALA A 8 14.28 -16.63 22.71
CA ALA A 8 14.26 -15.79 23.89
C ALA A 8 14.63 -16.62 25.13
N LEU A 9 15.59 -16.12 25.91
CA LEU A 9 15.88 -16.62 27.25
C LEU A 9 15.01 -15.85 28.25
N VAL A 10 14.05 -16.55 28.84
CA VAL A 10 13.05 -15.96 29.73
C VAL A 10 13.25 -16.52 31.13
N GLU A 11 13.74 -15.69 32.03
CA GLU A 11 13.77 -15.99 33.46
C GLU A 11 12.37 -15.80 34.05
N VAL A 12 11.85 -16.81 34.73
CA VAL A 12 10.61 -16.76 35.50
C VAL A 12 10.98 -17.02 36.95
N ARG A 13 10.72 -16.01 37.78
CA ARG A 13 10.87 -16.11 39.23
C ARG A 13 9.58 -16.60 39.86
N GLY A 14 9.72 -17.34 40.94
CA GLY A 14 8.63 -17.99 41.64
C GLY A 14 8.86 -19.47 41.84
N GLY A 15 7.82 -20.17 42.27
CA GLY A 15 7.87 -21.60 42.52
C GLY A 15 7.40 -22.44 41.33
N GLU A 16 7.28 -23.75 41.55
CA GLU A 16 6.78 -24.71 40.54
C GLU A 16 5.43 -24.33 39.93
N ARG A 17 4.56 -23.68 40.73
CA ARG A 17 3.27 -23.19 40.25
C ARG A 17 3.42 -22.12 39.17
N ASP A 18 4.29 -21.13 39.41
CA ASP A 18 4.53 -20.02 38.47
C ASP A 18 5.22 -20.53 37.20
N TRP A 19 6.10 -21.51 37.36
CA TRP A 19 6.76 -22.23 36.27
C TRP A 19 5.75 -22.96 35.37
N ALA A 20 4.83 -23.74 35.96
CA ALA A 20 3.78 -24.43 35.22
C ALA A 20 2.82 -23.44 34.52
N GLU A 21 2.49 -22.33 35.16
CA GLU A 21 1.67 -21.28 34.55
C GLU A 21 2.39 -20.62 33.37
N ALA A 22 3.70 -20.36 33.48
CA ALA A 22 4.51 -19.82 32.39
C ALA A 22 4.51 -20.75 31.17
N GLU A 23 4.70 -22.06 31.36
CA GLU A 23 4.65 -23.06 30.29
C GLU A 23 3.29 -23.06 29.58
N GLN A 24 2.18 -23.01 30.33
CA GLN A 24 0.84 -22.88 29.76
C GLN A 24 0.65 -21.58 28.98
N VAL A 25 1.28 -20.48 29.41
CA VAL A 25 1.24 -19.20 28.67
C VAL A 25 1.98 -19.35 27.34
N PHE A 26 3.16 -19.98 27.33
CA PHE A 26 3.94 -20.23 26.12
C PHE A 26 3.17 -21.13 25.14
N GLU A 27 2.58 -22.22 25.61
CA GLU A 27 1.77 -23.15 24.82
C GLU A 27 0.56 -22.46 24.18
N ARG A 28 -0.21 -21.68 24.96
CA ARG A 28 -1.36 -20.91 24.46
C ARG A 28 -1.00 -19.94 23.33
N HIS A 29 0.23 -19.43 23.31
CA HIS A 29 0.72 -18.55 22.26
C HIS A 29 1.39 -19.30 21.09
N GLY A 30 1.51 -20.62 21.17
CA GLY A 30 2.18 -21.47 20.19
C GLY A 30 3.69 -21.25 20.17
N TRP A 31 4.29 -20.88 21.31
CA TRP A 31 5.73 -20.70 21.47
C TRP A 31 6.35 -21.95 22.09
N PRO A 32 7.06 -22.79 21.32
CA PRO A 32 7.62 -24.01 21.86
C PRO A 32 8.79 -23.68 22.80
N VAL A 33 8.81 -24.36 23.94
CA VAL A 33 9.93 -24.39 24.88
C VAL A 33 10.93 -25.42 24.36
N ILE A 34 12.16 -24.99 24.07
CA ILE A 34 13.24 -25.86 23.57
C ILE A 34 13.93 -26.56 24.73
N GLY A 35 14.11 -25.84 25.84
CA GLY A 35 14.74 -26.32 27.06
C GLY A 35 14.49 -25.37 28.22
N HIS A 36 14.87 -25.80 29.42
CA HIS A 36 14.86 -24.97 30.61
C HIS A 36 15.99 -25.38 31.56
N HIS A 37 16.49 -24.42 32.33
CA HIS A 37 17.57 -24.62 33.30
C HIS A 37 17.25 -23.83 34.58
N PRO A 38 17.68 -24.31 35.76
CA PRO A 38 17.72 -23.48 36.96
C PRO A 38 18.53 -22.21 36.71
N CYS A 39 18.17 -21.10 37.37
CA CYS A 39 18.90 -19.85 37.22
C CYS A 39 20.34 -20.00 37.73
N GLY A 40 21.32 -19.57 36.93
CA GLY A 40 22.75 -19.66 37.27
C GLY A 40 23.41 -21.02 37.01
N ASP A 41 22.69 -21.99 36.44
CA ASP A 41 23.20 -23.32 36.10
C ASP A 41 23.38 -23.54 34.58
N GLY A 42 24.12 -24.58 34.22
CA GLY A 42 24.31 -25.01 32.83
C GLY A 42 24.95 -23.93 31.94
N PRO A 43 24.36 -23.58 30.78
CA PRO A 43 24.93 -22.57 29.87
C PRO A 43 24.91 -21.14 30.43
N LEU A 44 24.29 -20.92 31.61
CA LEU A 44 24.15 -19.61 32.26
C LEU A 44 25.07 -19.45 33.48
N GLN A 45 25.89 -20.47 33.77
CA GLN A 45 26.81 -20.46 34.90
C GLN A 45 27.84 -19.33 34.79
N GLY A 46 27.97 -18.54 35.85
CA GLY A 46 28.87 -17.38 35.90
C GLY A 46 28.35 -16.14 35.14
N VAL A 47 27.16 -16.21 34.54
CA VAL A 47 26.52 -15.07 33.83
C VAL A 47 25.33 -14.53 34.63
N LEU A 48 24.51 -15.41 35.21
CA LEU A 48 23.41 -15.04 36.10
C LEU A 48 23.71 -15.51 37.53
N GLU A 49 23.31 -14.72 38.52
CA GLU A 49 23.40 -15.11 39.92
C GLU A 49 22.45 -16.31 40.18
N PRO A 50 22.94 -17.39 40.83
CA PRO A 50 22.11 -18.54 41.14
C PRO A 50 20.95 -18.17 42.06
N ASP A 51 19.74 -18.51 41.64
CA ASP A 51 18.52 -18.31 42.43
C ASP A 51 17.67 -19.57 42.35
N PRO A 52 17.51 -20.33 43.46
CA PRO A 52 16.74 -21.56 43.48
C PRO A 52 15.23 -21.34 43.25
N ALA A 53 14.74 -20.10 43.43
CA ALA A 53 13.37 -19.70 43.14
C ALA A 53 13.21 -19.13 41.72
N SER A 54 14.13 -19.45 40.81
CA SER A 54 14.12 -18.92 39.45
C SER A 54 14.49 -19.99 38.43
N ARG A 55 13.76 -20.01 37.31
CA ARG A 55 13.99 -20.92 36.19
C ARG A 55 14.07 -20.13 34.89
N VAL A 56 15.07 -20.43 34.07
CA VAL A 56 15.26 -19.81 32.76
C VAL A 56 14.79 -20.76 31.66
N TYR A 57 13.87 -20.29 30.84
CA TYR A 57 13.31 -21.00 29.70
C TYR A 57 13.92 -20.53 28.40
N GLU A 58 14.25 -21.48 27.52
CA GLU A 58 14.60 -21.21 26.13
C GLU A 58 13.35 -21.34 25.26
N VAL A 59 12.81 -20.21 24.81
CA VAL A 59 11.50 -20.16 24.13
C VAL A 59 11.67 -19.65 22.70
N GLU A 60 11.13 -20.38 21.71
CA GLU A 60 11.04 -19.89 20.33
C GLU A 60 9.82 -18.99 20.18
N VAL A 61 10.03 -17.68 20.34
CA VAL A 61 8.99 -16.68 20.15
C VAL A 61 8.75 -16.47 18.66
N ARG A 62 7.53 -16.79 18.21
CA ARG A 62 7.10 -16.62 16.83
C ARG A 62 6.32 -15.31 16.67
N LEU A 63 6.78 -14.46 15.76
CA LEU A 63 6.18 -13.14 15.54
C LEU A 63 6.04 -12.82 14.04
N PRO A 64 4.95 -12.14 13.63
CA PRO A 64 4.84 -11.57 12.30
C PRO A 64 5.60 -10.23 12.27
N GLY A 65 6.20 -9.85 11.13
CA GLY A 65 6.96 -8.61 11.04
C GLY A 65 8.29 -8.71 10.32
N SER A 66 9.06 -7.62 10.38
CA SER A 66 10.39 -7.53 9.81
C SER A 66 11.44 -8.13 10.75
N LEU A 67 12.54 -8.62 10.20
CA LEU A 67 13.73 -9.01 10.98
C LEU A 67 14.28 -7.83 11.80
N HIS A 68 14.13 -6.60 11.31
CA HIS A 68 14.60 -5.42 12.01
C HIS A 68 13.83 -5.22 13.33
N ASN A 69 14.56 -5.14 14.45
CA ASN A 69 14.02 -5.04 15.81
C ASN A 69 13.13 -6.22 16.24
N CYS A 70 13.22 -7.39 15.58
CA CYS A 70 12.41 -8.54 15.96
C CYS A 70 12.74 -9.04 17.38
N GLU A 71 13.98 -8.91 17.83
CA GLU A 71 14.41 -9.15 19.21
C GLU A 71 13.61 -8.33 20.24
N TRP A 72 13.44 -7.03 19.98
CA TRP A 72 12.64 -6.12 20.79
C TRP A 72 11.17 -6.48 20.75
N GLY A 73 10.66 -6.83 19.56
CA GLY A 73 9.29 -7.30 19.38
C GLY A 73 9.01 -8.57 20.18
N ALA A 74 9.92 -9.55 20.13
CA ALA A 74 9.82 -10.81 20.86
C ALA A 74 9.86 -10.60 22.37
N THR A 75 10.83 -9.80 22.86
CA THR A 75 10.97 -9.43 24.27
C THR A 75 9.69 -8.81 24.81
N ARG A 76 9.18 -7.76 24.15
CA ARG A 76 7.95 -7.08 24.60
C ARG A 76 6.75 -8.00 24.57
N ARG A 77 6.63 -8.86 23.55
CA ARG A 77 5.51 -9.78 23.42
C ARG A 77 5.54 -10.84 24.51
N ALA A 78 6.71 -11.41 24.81
CA ALA A 78 6.90 -12.38 25.88
C ALA A 78 6.64 -11.73 27.26
N GLN A 79 7.27 -10.60 27.56
CA GLN A 79 7.05 -9.84 28.80
C GLN A 79 5.57 -9.50 28.99
N LYS A 80 4.88 -9.08 27.92
CA LYS A 80 3.47 -8.75 27.98
C LYS A 80 2.61 -9.99 28.29
N ALA A 81 2.86 -11.11 27.63
CA ALA A 81 2.11 -12.35 27.86
C ALA A 81 2.24 -12.80 29.32
N LEU A 82 3.46 -12.77 29.86
CA LEU A 82 3.77 -13.15 31.24
C LEU A 82 3.19 -12.16 32.25
N ARG A 83 3.30 -10.85 31.98
CA ARG A 83 2.67 -9.81 32.82
C ARG A 83 1.15 -9.96 32.87
N ARG A 84 0.50 -10.35 31.77
CA ARG A 84 -0.95 -10.60 31.74
C ARG A 84 -1.36 -11.77 32.63
N ALA A 85 -0.47 -12.76 32.78
CA ALA A 85 -0.59 -13.86 33.74
C ALA A 85 -0.10 -13.51 35.16
N ARG A 86 0.30 -12.25 35.42
CA ARG A 86 0.85 -11.78 36.70
C ARG A 86 2.12 -12.51 37.17
N LEU A 87 2.91 -13.03 36.24
CA LEU A 87 4.18 -13.69 36.53
C LEU A 87 5.33 -12.68 36.60
N GLU A 88 6.23 -12.84 37.58
CA GLU A 88 7.48 -12.09 37.64
C GLU A 88 8.49 -12.73 36.67
N ALA A 89 8.57 -12.16 35.47
CA ALA A 89 9.43 -12.71 34.41
C ALA A 89 10.24 -11.64 33.67
N TYR A 90 11.47 -12.01 33.33
CA TYR A 90 12.45 -11.16 32.68
C TYR A 90 13.02 -11.84 31.45
N VAL A 91 12.93 -11.19 30.29
CA VAL A 91 13.62 -11.65 29.08
C VAL A 91 15.06 -11.17 29.17
N ARG A 92 16.00 -12.11 29.34
CA ARG A 92 17.42 -11.83 29.54
C ARG A 92 18.18 -11.68 28.22
N ARG A 93 17.79 -12.45 27.20
CA ARG A 93 18.38 -12.42 25.86
C ARG A 93 17.31 -12.74 24.83
N ALA A 94 17.36 -12.10 23.67
CA ALA A 94 16.54 -12.42 22.53
C ALA A 94 17.41 -12.39 21.27
N GLU A 95 17.44 -13.49 20.52
CA GLU A 95 18.27 -13.63 19.33
C GLU A 95 17.44 -14.10 18.13
N PRO A 96 17.49 -13.40 16.99
CA PRO A 96 16.79 -13.83 15.79
C PRO A 96 17.33 -15.17 15.27
N LEU A 97 16.45 -16.14 15.09
CA LEU A 97 16.76 -17.41 14.44
C LEU A 97 16.63 -17.23 12.92
N VAL A 98 17.74 -16.84 12.29
CA VAL A 98 17.81 -16.71 10.82
C VAL A 98 18.07 -18.10 10.21
N ARG A 99 17.00 -18.82 9.86
CA ARG A 99 17.08 -20.01 9.01
C ARG A 99 16.83 -19.62 7.56
N ASP A 100 17.87 -19.14 6.89
CA ASP A 100 17.78 -18.88 5.45
C ASP A 100 17.78 -20.21 4.69
N ARG A 101 16.98 -20.30 3.62
CA ARG A 101 16.92 -21.51 2.81
C ARG A 101 18.17 -21.56 1.93
N GLU A 102 18.91 -22.65 2.04
CA GLU A 102 19.96 -22.94 1.08
C GLU A 102 19.33 -23.06 -0.31
N MET A 103 19.82 -22.26 -1.26
CA MET A 103 19.42 -22.36 -2.67
C MET A 103 20.08 -23.59 -3.30
N LEU A 104 19.53 -24.76 -3.03
CA LEU A 104 19.92 -26.00 -3.69
C LEU A 104 19.50 -25.97 -5.16
N THR A 105 20.28 -26.65 -6.01
CA THR A 105 20.01 -26.72 -7.45
C THR A 105 18.82 -27.63 -7.71
N GLU A 106 17.88 -27.18 -8.56
CA GLU A 106 16.82 -28.04 -9.07
C GLU A 106 17.30 -28.85 -10.27
N TRP A 107 17.02 -30.16 -10.23
CA TRP A 107 17.34 -31.08 -11.30
C TRP A 107 16.09 -31.78 -11.83
N GLN A 108 16.00 -31.87 -13.15
CA GLN A 108 15.03 -32.70 -13.86
C GLN A 108 15.60 -34.09 -14.05
N VAL A 109 14.85 -35.10 -13.60
CA VAL A 109 15.18 -36.50 -13.86
C VAL A 109 14.74 -36.86 -15.27
N TYR A 110 15.61 -37.54 -16.01
CA TYR A 110 15.32 -38.06 -17.34
C TYR A 110 15.83 -39.49 -17.49
N ASP A 111 15.11 -40.28 -18.29
CA ASP A 111 15.45 -41.67 -18.56
C ASP A 111 16.52 -41.75 -19.66
N VAL A 112 17.60 -42.50 -19.39
CA VAL A 112 18.66 -42.77 -20.37
C VAL A 112 18.49 -44.10 -21.09
N SER A 113 17.46 -44.90 -20.78
CA SER A 113 17.23 -46.24 -21.34
C SER A 113 16.75 -46.27 -22.81
N SER A 114 16.56 -45.12 -23.46
CA SER A 114 15.97 -45.06 -24.80
C SER A 114 16.79 -45.80 -25.89
N PRO A 115 16.15 -46.64 -26.73
CA PRO A 115 16.80 -47.39 -27.80
C PRO A 115 17.27 -46.44 -28.93
N SER A 116 18.57 -46.40 -29.21
CA SER A 116 19.12 -45.49 -30.22
C SER A 116 19.04 -46.08 -31.64
N ILE A 117 18.33 -45.40 -32.55
CA ILE A 117 18.18 -45.79 -33.98
C ILE A 117 19.41 -45.41 -34.84
N ALA A 118 20.41 -44.69 -34.31
CA ALA A 118 21.53 -44.17 -35.10
C ALA A 118 22.76 -45.09 -35.13
N ARG A 119 23.16 -45.55 -36.34
CA ARG A 119 24.37 -46.37 -36.60
C ARG A 119 25.70 -45.65 -36.30
N PHE A 120 25.75 -44.32 -36.31
CA PHE A 120 26.99 -43.55 -36.14
C PHE A 120 27.16 -42.96 -34.72
N ALA A 121 28.26 -43.27 -34.05
CA ALA A 121 28.52 -42.89 -32.65
C ALA A 121 28.52 -41.37 -32.39
N ARG A 122 29.08 -40.56 -33.29
CA ARG A 122 29.14 -39.09 -33.14
C ARG A 122 27.78 -38.43 -33.29
N LEU A 123 27.00 -38.84 -34.30
CA LEU A 123 25.61 -38.38 -34.49
C LEU A 123 24.70 -38.85 -33.35
N ARG A 124 24.92 -40.07 -32.82
CA ARG A 124 24.23 -40.59 -31.64
C ARG A 124 24.45 -39.70 -30.41
N GLN A 125 25.69 -39.26 -30.18
CA GLN A 125 26.01 -38.39 -29.05
C GLN A 125 25.42 -37.00 -29.21
N ALA A 126 25.44 -36.43 -30.43
CA ALA A 126 24.80 -35.15 -30.73
C ALA A 126 23.27 -35.21 -30.59
N ALA A 127 22.63 -36.23 -31.17
CA ALA A 127 21.18 -36.43 -31.09
C ALA A 127 20.72 -36.69 -29.65
N ARG A 128 21.47 -37.46 -28.86
CA ARG A 128 21.20 -37.65 -27.42
C ARG A 128 21.33 -36.34 -26.63
N ARG A 129 22.37 -35.55 -26.88
CA ARG A 129 22.54 -34.22 -26.25
C ARG A 129 21.42 -33.25 -26.64
N SER A 130 20.97 -33.27 -27.89
CA SER A 130 19.87 -32.42 -28.35
C SER A 130 18.52 -32.87 -27.80
N ALA A 131 18.22 -34.17 -27.82
CA ALA A 131 16.98 -34.72 -27.29
C ALA A 131 16.88 -34.57 -25.76
N SER A 132 17.99 -34.71 -25.03
CA SER A 132 18.04 -34.44 -23.59
C SER A 132 17.94 -32.95 -23.27
N ARG A 133 18.37 -32.04 -24.16
CA ARG A 133 18.13 -30.60 -24.03
C ARG A 133 16.67 -30.21 -24.32
N LEU A 134 16.02 -30.90 -25.25
CA LEU A 134 14.63 -30.68 -25.64
C LEU A 134 13.60 -31.35 -24.70
N GLY A 135 14.04 -32.05 -23.65
CA GLY A 135 13.16 -32.64 -22.63
C GLY A 135 12.38 -33.88 -23.09
N ARG A 136 12.76 -34.51 -24.20
CA ARG A 136 12.04 -35.68 -24.77
C ARG A 136 12.02 -36.93 -23.89
N TYR A 137 12.90 -37.00 -22.91
CA TYR A 137 13.07 -38.15 -22.01
C TYR A 137 12.83 -37.79 -20.55
N ASP A 138 12.25 -36.61 -20.28
CA ASP A 138 11.97 -36.19 -18.92
C ASP A 138 10.90 -37.10 -18.30
N THR A 139 11.16 -37.62 -17.11
CA THR A 139 10.21 -38.50 -16.39
C THR A 139 9.15 -37.72 -15.63
N GLY A 140 9.17 -36.38 -15.70
CA GLY A 140 8.33 -35.49 -14.90
C GLY A 140 8.78 -35.33 -13.44
N VAL A 141 9.77 -36.10 -12.97
CA VAL A 141 10.27 -36.05 -11.59
C VAL A 141 11.33 -34.95 -11.44
N ARG A 142 11.21 -34.17 -10.35
CA ARG A 142 12.19 -33.14 -9.96
C ARG A 142 12.81 -33.48 -8.62
N VAL A 143 14.11 -33.26 -8.51
CA VAL A 143 14.89 -33.50 -7.30
C VAL A 143 15.77 -32.29 -7.00
N ILE A 144 16.03 -32.06 -5.71
CA ILE A 144 16.74 -30.88 -5.22
C ILE A 144 17.95 -31.35 -4.41
N GLY A 145 19.12 -30.78 -4.66
CA GLY A 145 20.35 -31.10 -3.92
C GLY A 145 21.63 -30.85 -4.72
N THR A 146 22.75 -31.30 -4.16
CA THR A 146 23.98 -31.45 -4.94
C THR A 146 23.78 -32.50 -6.05
N GLN A 147 24.64 -32.53 -7.06
CA GLN A 147 24.49 -33.49 -8.17
C GLN A 147 24.46 -34.95 -7.69
N GLY A 148 25.27 -35.29 -6.68
CA GLY A 148 25.34 -36.64 -6.10
C GLY A 148 24.07 -36.99 -5.33
N GLU A 149 23.59 -36.09 -4.48
CA GLU A 149 22.33 -36.25 -3.75
C GLU A 149 21.14 -36.33 -4.70
N ALA A 150 21.07 -35.44 -5.70
CA ALA A 150 20.03 -35.44 -6.72
C ALA A 150 19.97 -36.77 -7.48
N LEU A 151 21.12 -37.33 -7.85
CA LEU A 151 21.19 -38.63 -8.50
C LEU A 151 20.81 -39.77 -7.55
N GLY A 152 21.22 -39.70 -6.28
CA GLY A 152 20.80 -40.65 -5.25
C GLY A 152 19.29 -40.63 -5.02
N LEU A 153 18.71 -39.44 -4.86
CA LEU A 153 17.27 -39.20 -4.74
C LEU A 153 16.51 -39.71 -5.97
N ALA A 154 17.02 -39.43 -7.17
CA ALA A 154 16.40 -39.87 -8.42
C ALA A 154 16.37 -41.40 -8.58
N ARG A 155 17.30 -42.10 -7.93
CA ARG A 155 17.40 -43.57 -7.95
C ARG A 155 16.73 -44.23 -6.77
N MET A 156 16.16 -43.46 -5.83
CA MET A 156 15.42 -44.07 -4.73
C MET A 156 14.14 -44.74 -5.24
N PRO A 157 13.73 -45.89 -4.65
CA PRO A 157 12.43 -46.48 -4.93
C PRO A 157 11.33 -45.45 -4.64
N SER A 158 10.34 -45.34 -5.53
CA SER A 158 9.25 -44.40 -5.33
C SER A 158 8.45 -44.80 -4.09
N ALA A 159 8.22 -43.86 -3.17
CA ALA A 159 7.44 -44.12 -1.95
C ALA A 159 5.99 -44.57 -2.23
N SER A 160 5.48 -44.31 -3.44
CA SER A 160 4.12 -44.61 -3.88
C SER A 160 3.97 -45.89 -4.71
N GLY A 161 5.05 -46.61 -5.01
CA GLY A 161 4.98 -47.84 -5.79
C GLY A 161 6.22 -48.69 -5.57
N GLY A 162 6.04 -49.91 -5.03
CA GLY A 162 7.08 -50.86 -4.65
C GLY A 162 7.92 -51.44 -5.81
N GLY A 163 8.20 -50.65 -6.83
CA GLY A 163 9.13 -50.98 -7.91
C GLY A 163 10.58 -50.83 -7.47
N ALA A 164 11.46 -51.62 -8.11
CA ALA A 164 12.90 -51.54 -7.91
C ALA A 164 13.44 -50.15 -8.25
N ALA A 165 14.52 -49.76 -7.56
CA ALA A 165 15.26 -48.52 -7.81
C ALA A 165 15.60 -48.38 -9.30
N PRO A 166 15.15 -47.31 -9.99
CA PRO A 166 15.45 -47.12 -11.40
C PRO A 166 16.95 -46.85 -11.57
N THR A 167 17.70 -47.79 -12.15
CA THR A 167 19.16 -47.65 -12.35
C THR A 167 19.52 -46.85 -13.61
N THR A 168 18.57 -46.68 -14.54
CA THR A 168 18.75 -46.04 -15.85
C THR A 168 18.30 -44.58 -15.88
N VAL A 169 18.34 -43.87 -14.75
CA VAL A 169 18.00 -42.44 -14.69
C VAL A 169 19.23 -41.58 -14.46
N TRP A 170 19.18 -40.39 -15.05
CA TRP A 170 20.15 -39.33 -14.86
C TRP A 170 19.44 -38.00 -14.55
N VAL A 171 20.23 -37.06 -14.04
CA VAL A 171 19.75 -35.73 -13.65
C VAL A 171 20.31 -34.67 -14.59
N ARG A 172 19.47 -33.70 -14.97
CA ARG A 172 19.82 -32.53 -15.78
C ARG A 172 19.45 -31.27 -14.99
N PRO A 173 20.34 -30.29 -14.88
CA PRO A 173 20.05 -29.09 -14.10
C PRO A 173 19.02 -28.22 -14.84
N LEU A 174 18.03 -27.72 -14.10
CA LEU A 174 16.99 -26.83 -14.62
C LEU A 174 17.37 -25.36 -14.48
N ASP A 175 18.03 -25.02 -13.38
CA ASP A 175 18.57 -23.69 -13.15
C ASP A 175 20.08 -23.69 -13.41
N GLY A 176 20.63 -22.56 -13.85
CA GLY A 176 22.07 -22.43 -14.11
C GLY A 176 22.96 -22.52 -12.86
N ARG A 177 22.39 -22.88 -11.69
CA ARG A 177 23.04 -22.83 -10.37
C ARG A 177 24.02 -23.99 -10.14
N TRP A 178 23.87 -25.09 -10.90
CA TRP A 178 24.76 -26.25 -10.85
C TRP A 178 26.24 -25.94 -11.15
N ARG A 179 26.53 -24.85 -11.88
CA ARG A 179 27.92 -24.46 -12.22
C ARG A 179 28.66 -23.77 -11.08
N GLY A 180 28.02 -23.54 -9.95
CA GLY A 180 28.63 -22.99 -8.74
C GLY A 180 27.59 -22.56 -7.73
N THR A 181 27.36 -23.39 -6.71
CA THR A 181 26.47 -23.08 -5.56
C THR A 181 26.97 -21.85 -4.78
N VAL A 182 28.28 -21.58 -4.80
CA VAL A 182 28.91 -20.40 -4.20
C VAL A 182 28.50 -19.09 -4.89
N ARG A 183 27.93 -19.14 -6.10
CA ARG A 183 27.64 -17.94 -6.92
C ARG A 183 26.42 -17.15 -6.44
N PHE A 184 25.48 -17.82 -5.77
CA PHE A 184 24.22 -17.23 -5.33
C PHE A 184 24.22 -17.04 -3.81
N TRP A 185 23.51 -16.00 -3.37
CA TRP A 185 23.21 -15.83 -1.96
C TRP A 185 22.03 -16.74 -1.59
N PRO A 186 21.84 -17.04 -0.30
CA PRO A 186 20.60 -17.61 0.19
C PRO A 186 19.36 -16.84 -0.33
N GLU A 187 18.20 -17.51 -0.32
CA GLU A 187 17.00 -17.02 -1.01
C GLU A 187 16.54 -15.66 -0.53
N GLU A 188 16.44 -15.48 0.78
CA GLU A 188 15.97 -14.24 1.37
C GLU A 188 16.97 -13.10 1.13
N GLU A 189 18.27 -13.40 1.23
CA GLU A 189 19.31 -12.42 0.98
C GLU A 189 19.36 -11.96 -0.48
N THR A 190 19.11 -12.89 -1.43
CA THR A 190 18.98 -12.56 -2.86
C THR A 190 17.79 -11.64 -3.08
N ALA A 191 16.61 -11.97 -2.52
CA ALA A 191 15.42 -11.13 -2.62
C ALA A 191 15.63 -9.73 -2.03
N ARG A 192 16.29 -9.63 -0.85
CA ARG A 192 16.66 -8.34 -0.22
C ARG A 192 17.56 -7.51 -1.12
N ARG A 193 18.51 -8.13 -1.82
CA ARG A 193 19.43 -7.43 -2.74
C ARG A 193 18.72 -6.96 -4.00
N ILE A 194 17.86 -7.78 -4.59
CA ILE A 194 17.00 -7.38 -5.72
C ILE A 194 16.14 -6.18 -5.32
N ALA A 195 15.47 -6.26 -4.16
CA ALA A 195 14.65 -5.16 -3.66
C ALA A 195 15.45 -3.87 -3.46
N ARG A 196 16.71 -3.94 -2.97
CA ARG A 196 17.60 -2.77 -2.89
C ARG A 196 17.94 -2.20 -4.27
N VAL A 197 18.27 -3.05 -5.25
CA VAL A 197 18.55 -2.60 -6.62
C VAL A 197 17.35 -1.89 -7.22
N ILE A 198 16.15 -2.48 -7.10
CA ILE A 198 14.90 -1.87 -7.59
C ILE A 198 14.63 -0.55 -6.86
N GLY A 199 14.72 -0.54 -5.53
CA GLY A 199 14.45 0.65 -4.72
C GLY A 199 15.38 1.82 -5.06
N TRP A 200 16.69 1.58 -5.18
CA TRP A 200 17.64 2.61 -5.59
C TRP A 200 17.44 3.05 -7.04
N SER A 201 17.09 2.12 -7.95
CA SER A 201 16.77 2.45 -9.35
C SER A 201 15.55 3.37 -9.43
N MET A 202 14.49 3.07 -8.68
CA MET A 202 13.31 3.94 -8.60
C MET A 202 13.65 5.31 -8.00
N ALA A 203 14.53 5.37 -7.00
CA ALA A 203 15.00 6.63 -6.42
C ALA A 203 15.72 7.52 -7.45
N VAL A 204 16.46 6.94 -8.41
CA VAL A 204 17.04 7.67 -9.55
C VAL A 204 15.94 8.32 -10.38
N GLY A 205 14.93 7.55 -10.80
CA GLY A 205 13.81 8.06 -11.60
C GLY A 205 13.04 9.19 -10.88
N VAL A 206 12.74 9.00 -9.60
CA VAL A 206 12.08 10.01 -8.75
C VAL A 206 12.92 11.28 -8.67
N ALA A 207 14.20 11.18 -8.29
CA ALA A 207 15.07 12.34 -8.16
C ALA A 207 15.22 13.11 -9.48
N ALA A 208 15.24 12.41 -10.62
CA ALA A 208 15.30 13.03 -11.94
C ALA A 208 14.04 13.85 -12.28
N VAL A 209 12.84 13.34 -11.98
CA VAL A 209 11.58 14.10 -12.15
C VAL A 209 11.60 15.37 -11.29
N PHE A 210 12.10 15.27 -10.06
CA PHE A 210 12.20 16.42 -9.17
C PHE A 210 13.21 17.47 -9.65
N ALA A 211 14.36 17.03 -10.17
CA ALA A 211 15.37 17.89 -10.77
C ALA A 211 14.84 18.64 -12.00
N ALA A 212 14.10 17.95 -12.87
CA ALA A 212 13.56 18.51 -14.10
C ALA A 212 12.62 19.70 -13.83
N GLY A 213 11.74 19.59 -12.82
CA GLY A 213 10.79 20.65 -12.49
C GLY A 213 11.25 21.66 -11.44
N SER A 214 12.49 21.64 -10.94
CA SER A 214 12.96 22.53 -9.86
C SER A 214 13.70 23.78 -10.37
N SER A 215 13.71 24.82 -9.54
CA SER A 215 14.53 26.03 -9.74
C SER A 215 16.04 25.70 -9.72
N ARG A 216 16.89 26.60 -10.26
CA ARG A 216 18.33 26.35 -10.47
C ARG A 216 19.07 25.88 -9.21
N GLY A 217 18.80 26.47 -8.04
CA GLY A 217 19.46 26.10 -6.79
C GLY A 217 19.07 24.71 -6.27
N VAL A 218 17.77 24.40 -6.25
CA VAL A 218 17.27 23.11 -5.75
C VAL A 218 17.55 21.96 -6.75
N ARG A 219 17.72 22.28 -8.04
CA ARG A 219 18.07 21.30 -9.07
C ARG A 219 19.40 20.61 -8.80
N GLY A 220 20.41 21.35 -8.34
CA GLY A 220 21.72 20.78 -8.02
C GLY A 220 21.64 19.68 -6.96
N LEU A 221 20.82 19.89 -5.92
CA LEU A 221 20.57 18.90 -4.87
C LEU A 221 19.93 17.62 -5.43
N TRP A 222 18.89 17.75 -6.26
CA TRP A 222 18.22 16.59 -6.84
C TRP A 222 19.09 15.82 -7.84
N VAL A 223 19.93 16.51 -8.61
CA VAL A 223 20.93 15.86 -9.47
C VAL A 223 21.95 15.10 -8.63
N ALA A 224 22.44 15.69 -7.53
CA ALA A 224 23.35 15.00 -6.61
C ALA A 224 22.69 13.76 -6.00
N LEU A 225 21.42 13.85 -5.57
CA LEU A 225 20.66 12.71 -5.06
C LEU A 225 20.46 11.62 -6.13
N ALA A 226 20.15 11.99 -7.37
CA ALA A 226 20.03 11.04 -8.48
C ALA A 226 21.35 10.31 -8.75
N MET A 227 22.48 11.03 -8.70
CA MET A 227 23.83 10.46 -8.85
C MET A 227 24.17 9.51 -7.70
N LEU A 228 23.90 9.91 -6.45
CA LEU A 228 24.12 9.07 -5.27
C LEU A 228 23.25 7.79 -5.33
N ALA A 229 21.98 7.92 -5.72
CA ALA A 229 21.09 6.78 -5.92
C ALA A 229 21.58 5.88 -7.07
N GLY A 230 22.13 6.44 -8.14
CA GLY A 230 22.75 5.70 -9.24
C GLY A 230 23.96 4.90 -8.77
N VAL A 231 24.87 5.52 -8.01
CA VAL A 231 26.03 4.84 -7.40
C VAL A 231 25.58 3.74 -6.45
N ALA A 232 24.57 3.99 -5.61
CA ALA A 232 24.00 3.01 -4.70
C ALA A 232 23.35 1.83 -5.44
N THR A 233 22.68 2.09 -6.57
CA THR A 233 22.10 1.09 -7.47
C THR A 233 23.18 0.19 -8.06
N VAL A 234 24.23 0.77 -8.64
CA VAL A 234 25.35 0.03 -9.22
C VAL A 234 26.09 -0.77 -8.15
N ARG A 235 26.36 -0.18 -6.98
CA ARG A 235 27.01 -0.86 -5.85
C ARG A 235 26.17 -2.02 -5.32
N SER A 236 24.84 -1.87 -5.28
CA SER A 236 23.91 -2.94 -4.89
C SER A 236 23.86 -4.04 -5.95
N GLY A 237 23.82 -3.68 -7.24
CA GLY A 237 23.84 -4.60 -8.36
C GLY A 237 25.12 -5.40 -8.48
N ALA A 238 26.27 -4.76 -8.27
CA ALA A 238 27.57 -5.42 -8.23
C ALA A 238 27.66 -6.48 -7.11
N ARG A 239 26.82 -6.36 -6.08
CA ARG A 239 26.72 -7.30 -4.95
C ARG A 239 25.60 -8.32 -5.10
N LEU A 240 24.85 -8.28 -6.20
CA LEU A 240 23.72 -9.19 -6.46
C LEU A 240 24.18 -10.64 -6.63
N PHE A 241 25.31 -10.84 -7.31
CA PHE A 241 25.95 -12.15 -7.45
C PHE A 241 27.27 -12.19 -6.67
N ARG A 242 27.60 -13.34 -6.05
CA ARG A 242 28.91 -13.53 -5.42
C ARG A 242 30.02 -13.56 -6.48
N GLU A 243 29.74 -14.16 -7.64
CA GLU A 243 30.61 -14.19 -8.82
C GLU A 243 29.91 -13.57 -10.04
N GLY A 244 30.60 -12.65 -10.74
CA GLY A 244 30.03 -11.90 -11.86
C GLY A 244 29.50 -10.51 -11.49
N ARG A 245 30.24 -9.76 -10.66
CA ARG A 245 29.89 -8.39 -10.23
C ARG A 245 29.59 -7.45 -11.40
N ALA A 246 30.31 -7.59 -12.51
CA ALA A 246 30.09 -6.78 -13.71
C ALA A 246 28.71 -7.01 -14.34
N ALA A 247 28.24 -8.27 -14.41
CA ALA A 247 26.92 -8.58 -14.93
C ALA A 247 25.81 -8.02 -14.03
N GLY A 248 25.97 -8.14 -12.71
CA GLY A 248 25.04 -7.55 -11.73
C GLY A 248 25.02 -6.02 -11.78
N ALA A 249 26.19 -5.37 -11.92
CA ALA A 249 26.29 -3.93 -12.13
C ALA A 249 25.64 -3.50 -13.44
N GLY A 250 25.87 -4.22 -14.54
CA GLY A 250 25.27 -3.95 -15.85
C GLY A 250 23.75 -4.01 -15.80
N MET A 251 23.17 -5.04 -15.17
CA MET A 251 21.71 -5.11 -14.98
C MET A 251 21.17 -3.97 -14.12
N ALA A 252 21.90 -3.55 -13.09
CA ALA A 252 21.49 -2.42 -12.25
C ALA A 252 21.56 -1.08 -12.99
N VAL A 253 22.55 -0.89 -13.89
CA VAL A 253 22.60 0.27 -14.80
C VAL A 253 21.40 0.27 -15.74
N VAL A 254 21.05 -0.88 -16.33
CA VAL A 254 19.86 -1.01 -17.19
C VAL A 254 18.59 -0.67 -16.40
N ALA A 255 18.44 -1.20 -15.18
CA ALA A 255 17.29 -0.89 -14.33
C ALA A 255 17.19 0.60 -13.97
N ALA A 256 18.30 1.25 -13.61
CA ALA A 256 18.36 2.69 -13.37
C ALA A 256 18.01 3.49 -14.63
N GLY A 257 18.51 3.07 -15.80
CA GLY A 257 18.20 3.69 -17.10
C GLY A 257 16.72 3.59 -17.44
N VAL A 258 16.10 2.43 -17.23
CA VAL A 258 14.65 2.25 -17.40
C VAL A 258 13.87 3.14 -16.44
N ALA A 259 14.23 3.19 -15.16
CA ALA A 259 13.57 4.06 -14.19
C ALA A 259 13.70 5.56 -14.53
N LEU A 260 14.87 5.97 -15.06
CA LEU A 260 15.11 7.32 -15.54
C LEU A 260 14.22 7.65 -16.76
N LEU A 261 14.13 6.75 -17.74
CA LEU A 261 13.29 6.90 -18.93
C LEU A 261 11.80 6.93 -18.58
N LEU A 262 11.35 6.10 -17.63
CA LEU A 262 9.97 6.12 -17.13
C LEU A 262 9.64 7.44 -16.41
N GLY A 263 10.57 7.98 -15.63
CA GLY A 263 10.39 9.26 -14.95
C GLY A 263 10.32 10.45 -15.92
N LEU A 264 11.31 10.56 -16.81
CA LEU A 264 11.46 11.71 -17.71
C LEU A 264 10.63 11.62 -19.00
N GLY A 265 10.10 10.44 -19.31
CA GLY A 265 9.42 10.12 -20.58
C GLY A 265 10.43 9.81 -21.70
N PRO A 266 10.10 8.91 -22.65
CA PRO A 266 11.04 8.45 -23.67
C PRO A 266 11.48 9.55 -24.65
N PHE A 267 10.78 10.68 -24.74
CA PHE A 267 11.14 11.83 -25.56
C PHE A 267 10.59 13.08 -24.87
N HIS A 268 11.43 14.11 -24.65
CA HIS A 268 11.03 15.43 -24.11
C HIS A 268 10.08 16.22 -25.04
N THR A 269 9.33 15.54 -25.89
CA THR A 269 8.28 16.12 -26.72
C THR A 269 7.02 16.29 -25.88
N ALA A 270 6.75 17.54 -25.47
CA ALA A 270 5.48 18.05 -24.95
C ALA A 270 4.74 17.13 -23.94
N GLY A 271 5.10 17.21 -22.65
CA GLY A 271 4.17 16.89 -21.55
C GLY A 271 3.86 15.42 -21.27
N ARG A 272 4.60 14.44 -21.82
CA ARG A 272 4.36 13.00 -21.61
C ARG A 272 5.15 12.33 -20.46
N GLY A 273 6.00 13.07 -19.74
CA GLY A 273 6.70 12.57 -18.55
C GLY A 273 5.87 12.68 -17.28
N TRP A 274 6.28 12.01 -16.20
CA TRP A 274 5.59 12.14 -14.91
C TRP A 274 5.80 13.53 -14.32
N ASN A 275 4.72 14.18 -13.88
CA ASN A 275 4.82 15.41 -13.08
C ASN A 275 5.22 15.07 -11.63
N LYS A 276 5.92 15.97 -10.93
CA LYS A 276 6.24 15.88 -9.49
C LYS A 276 5.03 15.49 -8.64
N GLN A 277 3.89 16.10 -8.92
CA GLN A 277 2.65 15.80 -8.19
C GLN A 277 2.20 14.35 -8.44
N GLN A 278 2.30 13.86 -9.67
CA GLN A 278 1.96 12.47 -10.00
C GLN A 278 2.91 11.50 -9.29
N VAL A 279 4.22 11.78 -9.27
CA VAL A 279 5.21 10.96 -8.54
C VAL A 279 4.89 10.92 -7.04
N LEU A 280 4.63 12.08 -6.42
CA LEU A 280 4.28 12.15 -4.99
C LEU A 280 3.01 11.39 -4.67
N VAL A 281 1.96 11.55 -5.49
CA VAL A 281 0.70 10.84 -5.32
C VAL A 281 0.90 9.34 -5.49
N ALA A 282 1.63 8.87 -6.50
CA ALA A 282 1.88 7.44 -6.69
C ALA A 282 2.72 6.85 -5.54
N LEU A 283 3.78 7.54 -5.09
CA LEU A 283 4.56 7.11 -3.92
C LEU A 283 3.71 7.06 -2.65
N GLY A 284 2.84 8.06 -2.46
CA GLY A 284 1.89 8.10 -1.36
C GLY A 284 0.93 6.91 -1.39
N ILE A 285 0.33 6.62 -2.55
CA ILE A 285 -0.56 5.47 -2.74
C ILE A 285 0.18 4.16 -2.47
N VAL A 286 1.37 3.96 -3.04
CA VAL A 286 2.17 2.74 -2.82
C VAL A 286 2.52 2.58 -1.34
N ALA A 287 2.92 3.65 -0.65
CA ALA A 287 3.20 3.63 0.78
C ALA A 287 1.95 3.29 1.60
N VAL A 288 0.81 3.91 1.30
CA VAL A 288 -0.46 3.62 1.98
C VAL A 288 -0.88 2.18 1.78
N VAL A 289 -0.89 1.69 0.53
CA VAL A 289 -1.25 0.31 0.20
C VAL A 289 -0.31 -0.69 0.87
N ALA A 290 1.01 -0.45 0.84
CA ALA A 290 1.99 -1.31 1.50
C ALA A 290 1.80 -1.32 3.03
N GLY A 291 1.60 -0.14 3.65
CA GLY A 291 1.36 -0.03 5.08
C GLY A 291 0.06 -0.72 5.52
N LEU A 292 -1.03 -0.53 4.78
CA LEU A 292 -2.30 -1.22 5.01
C LEU A 292 -2.17 -2.73 4.84
N TRP A 293 -1.49 -3.19 3.78
CA TRP A 293 -1.23 -4.61 3.57
C TRP A 293 -0.44 -5.23 4.73
N LEU A 294 0.60 -4.54 5.21
CA LEU A 294 1.37 -4.96 6.39
C LEU A 294 0.50 -5.03 7.65
N LEU A 295 -0.42 -4.07 7.83
CA LEU A 295 -1.35 -4.05 8.95
C LEU A 295 -2.32 -5.24 8.90
N VAL A 296 -2.95 -5.46 7.73
CA VAL A 296 -3.92 -6.54 7.50
C VAL A 296 -3.26 -7.91 7.67
N ARG A 297 -2.05 -8.10 7.15
CA ARG A 297 -1.29 -9.36 7.29
C ARG A 297 -1.03 -9.72 8.75
N GLN A 298 -0.90 -8.74 9.63
CA GLN A 298 -0.63 -8.93 11.06
C GLN A 298 -1.90 -9.04 11.90
N TRP A 299 -3.08 -8.86 11.29
CA TRP A 299 -4.35 -9.02 11.95
C TRP A 299 -4.66 -10.51 12.11
N SER A 300 -4.83 -10.98 13.34
CA SER A 300 -5.44 -12.28 13.57
C SER A 300 -6.93 -12.16 13.27
N TRP A 301 -7.38 -12.73 12.14
CA TRP A 301 -8.77 -12.74 11.65
C TRP A 301 -9.76 -13.51 12.54
N GLY A 302 -9.41 -13.80 13.80
CA GLY A 302 -10.27 -14.55 14.71
C GLY A 302 -11.52 -13.75 15.06
N GLU A 303 -12.69 -14.33 14.79
CA GLU A 303 -14.07 -13.92 15.16
C GLU A 303 -14.58 -12.55 14.68
N TRP A 304 -13.78 -11.48 14.71
CA TRP A 304 -14.29 -10.12 14.46
C TRP A 304 -14.55 -9.83 12.98
N ALA A 305 -13.83 -10.50 12.07
CA ALA A 305 -13.92 -10.22 10.63
C ALA A 305 -15.27 -10.60 10.00
N ALA A 306 -15.93 -11.64 10.51
CA ALA A 306 -17.19 -12.14 9.95
C ALA A 306 -18.35 -11.15 10.08
N TRP A 307 -18.32 -10.26 11.08
CA TRP A 307 -19.35 -9.24 11.27
C TRP A 307 -18.81 -7.81 11.09
N ALA A 308 -17.53 -7.52 11.41
CA ALA A 308 -16.96 -6.19 11.25
C ALA A 308 -16.78 -5.81 9.77
N VAL A 309 -16.41 -6.75 8.89
CA VAL A 309 -16.21 -6.44 7.46
C VAL A 309 -17.54 -6.05 6.79
N PRO A 310 -18.64 -6.83 6.92
CA PRO A 310 -19.94 -6.40 6.40
C PRO A 310 -20.42 -5.08 7.00
N LEU A 311 -20.23 -4.84 8.30
CA LEU A 311 -20.64 -3.57 8.92
C LEU A 311 -19.84 -2.38 8.40
N VAL A 312 -18.52 -2.50 8.31
CA VAL A 312 -17.67 -1.43 7.76
C VAL A 312 -17.97 -1.21 6.28
N ALA A 313 -18.22 -2.27 5.51
CA ALA A 313 -18.60 -2.15 4.10
C ALA A 313 -19.95 -1.45 3.93
N SER A 314 -20.96 -1.85 4.71
CA SER A 314 -22.29 -1.21 4.71
C SER A 314 -22.23 0.24 5.17
N LEU A 315 -21.48 0.52 6.24
CA LEU A 315 -21.28 1.88 6.74
C LEU A 315 -20.53 2.72 5.71
N ALA A 316 -19.44 2.23 5.15
CA ALA A 316 -18.68 2.92 4.11
C ALA A 316 -19.53 3.17 2.86
N GLY A 317 -20.35 2.20 2.44
CA GLY A 317 -21.28 2.36 1.32
C GLY A 317 -22.35 3.42 1.59
N ALA A 318 -22.96 3.38 2.77
CA ALA A 318 -23.96 4.37 3.20
C ALA A 318 -23.34 5.77 3.32
N THR A 319 -22.17 5.89 3.95
CA THR A 319 -21.42 7.15 4.05
C THR A 319 -20.99 7.65 2.68
N PHE A 320 -20.54 6.77 1.77
CA PHE A 320 -20.16 7.16 0.42
C PHE A 320 -21.34 7.76 -0.35
N LEU A 321 -22.49 7.07 -0.34
CA LEU A 321 -23.72 7.56 -0.97
C LEU A 321 -24.19 8.88 -0.35
N ALA A 322 -24.16 9.00 0.97
CA ALA A 322 -24.51 10.24 1.65
C ALA A 322 -23.50 11.37 1.39
N SER A 323 -22.21 11.06 1.21
CA SER A 323 -21.16 12.07 1.07
C SER A 323 -21.19 12.82 -0.27
N GLY A 324 -21.70 12.19 -1.33
CA GLY A 324 -21.82 12.83 -2.66
C GLY A 324 -22.76 14.04 -2.67
N SER A 325 -23.80 14.02 -1.83
CA SER A 325 -24.73 15.15 -1.67
C SER A 325 -24.19 16.24 -0.74
N VAL A 326 -23.35 15.89 0.24
CA VAL A 326 -22.81 16.84 1.24
C VAL A 326 -22.01 17.98 0.59
N LEU A 327 -21.18 17.70 -0.41
CA LEU A 327 -20.42 18.77 -1.10
C LEU A 327 -21.34 19.74 -1.85
N HIS A 328 -22.43 19.25 -2.42
CA HIS A 328 -23.41 20.07 -3.12
C HIS A 328 -24.29 20.86 -2.14
N SER A 329 -24.65 20.27 -0.98
CA SER A 329 -25.38 20.99 0.06
C SER A 329 -24.55 22.11 0.67
N LEU A 330 -23.25 21.89 0.90
CA LEU A 330 -22.34 22.93 1.41
C LEU A 330 -22.11 24.04 0.39
N TYR A 331 -22.03 23.69 -0.90
CA TYR A 331 -21.93 24.67 -1.97
C TYR A 331 -23.23 25.49 -2.12
N ALA A 332 -24.39 24.83 -2.03
CA ALA A 332 -25.70 25.49 -2.03
C ALA A 332 -25.84 26.44 -0.83
N ASP A 333 -25.53 25.96 0.37
CA ASP A 333 -25.61 26.73 1.62
C ASP A 333 -24.74 27.99 1.55
N ALA A 334 -23.51 27.88 1.02
CA ALA A 334 -22.62 29.02 0.81
C ALA A 334 -23.15 30.06 -0.20
N LEU A 335 -24.06 29.65 -1.10
CA LEU A 335 -24.79 30.52 -2.03
C LEU A 335 -26.18 30.94 -1.50
N SER A 336 -26.50 30.60 -0.25
CA SER A 336 -27.83 30.75 0.36
C SER A 336 -28.95 29.99 -0.38
N LEU A 337 -28.58 28.97 -1.13
CA LEU A 337 -29.48 28.04 -1.82
C LEU A 337 -29.77 26.81 -0.96
N SER A 338 -30.93 26.21 -1.17
CA SER A 338 -31.28 24.90 -0.61
C SER A 338 -30.65 23.78 -1.45
N PRO A 339 -30.29 22.62 -0.87
CA PRO A 339 -29.67 21.52 -1.63
C PRO A 339 -30.55 20.99 -2.77
N GLY A 340 -31.87 21.11 -2.65
CA GLY A 340 -32.84 20.72 -3.68
C GLY A 340 -32.98 21.72 -4.84
N ASP A 341 -32.38 22.91 -4.73
CA ASP A 341 -32.39 23.94 -5.78
C ASP A 341 -31.35 23.67 -6.87
N LEU A 342 -30.37 22.81 -6.61
CA LEU A 342 -29.34 22.44 -7.57
C LEU A 342 -29.74 21.14 -8.28
N ASP A 343 -30.01 21.22 -9.59
CA ASP A 343 -30.23 20.03 -10.41
C ASP A 343 -28.88 19.40 -10.79
N VAL A 344 -28.37 18.55 -9.91
CA VAL A 344 -27.07 17.88 -10.10
C VAL A 344 -27.29 16.46 -10.63
N PRO A 345 -26.83 16.14 -11.86
CA PRO A 345 -26.92 14.79 -12.39
C PRO A 345 -26.23 13.76 -11.46
N PRO A 346 -26.79 12.55 -11.28
CA PRO A 346 -26.24 11.54 -10.35
C PRO A 346 -24.77 11.19 -10.60
N ILE A 347 -24.32 11.23 -11.85
CA ILE A 347 -22.92 10.95 -12.20
C ILE A 347 -21.95 11.94 -11.53
N TRP A 348 -22.35 13.20 -11.37
CA TRP A 348 -21.52 14.21 -10.71
C TRP A 348 -21.50 14.07 -9.19
N GLN A 349 -22.55 13.51 -8.59
CA GLN A 349 -22.55 13.11 -7.18
C GLN A 349 -21.56 11.96 -6.93
N VAL A 350 -21.41 11.04 -7.89
CA VAL A 350 -20.37 10.01 -7.84
C VAL A 350 -18.98 10.63 -7.96
N VAL A 351 -18.78 11.56 -8.90
CA VAL A 351 -17.48 12.24 -9.08
C VAL A 351 -17.10 13.05 -7.84
N SER A 352 -18.04 13.77 -7.22
CA SER A 352 -17.80 14.50 -5.97
C SER A 352 -17.45 13.53 -4.82
N ALA A 353 -18.12 12.39 -4.72
CA ALA A 353 -17.79 11.34 -3.76
C ALA A 353 -16.39 10.73 -3.98
N VAL A 354 -15.97 10.56 -5.24
CA VAL A 354 -14.59 10.13 -5.57
C VAL A 354 -13.56 11.18 -5.14
N LYS A 355 -13.87 12.47 -5.30
CA LYS A 355 -13.00 13.54 -4.77
C LYS A 355 -12.91 13.48 -3.24
N LEU A 356 -14.02 13.21 -2.54
CA LEU A 356 -13.99 12.98 -1.09
C LEU A 356 -13.16 11.75 -0.71
N LEU A 357 -13.22 10.68 -1.50
CA LEU A 357 -12.38 9.50 -1.32
C LEU A 357 -10.88 9.84 -1.41
N THR A 358 -10.52 10.83 -2.23
CA THR A 358 -9.14 11.33 -2.32
C THR A 358 -8.71 11.96 -1.00
N PHE A 359 -9.58 12.68 -0.30
CA PHE A 359 -9.29 13.16 1.06
C PHE A 359 -9.30 12.03 2.10
N LEU A 360 -10.13 11.01 1.93
CA LEU A 360 -10.10 9.81 2.76
C LEU A 360 -8.75 9.07 2.64
N SER A 361 -8.06 9.15 1.50
CA SER A 361 -6.71 8.60 1.37
C SER A 361 -5.72 9.20 2.37
N LEU A 362 -5.91 10.48 2.79
CA LEU A 362 -5.11 11.10 3.85
C LEU A 362 -5.39 10.47 5.21
N VAL A 363 -6.65 10.10 5.47
CA VAL A 363 -7.03 9.37 6.68
C VAL A 363 -6.33 8.00 6.73
N LEU A 364 -6.18 7.34 5.58
CA LEU A 364 -5.49 6.04 5.47
C LEU A 364 -3.99 6.11 5.71
N VAL A 365 -3.37 7.30 5.69
CA VAL A 365 -1.95 7.47 6.02
C VAL A 365 -1.64 7.04 7.45
N LEU A 366 -2.52 7.33 8.40
CA LEU A 366 -2.30 6.97 9.81
C LEU A 366 -2.36 5.45 10.03
N PRO A 367 -3.40 4.71 9.58
CA PRO A 367 -3.40 3.25 9.61
C PRO A 367 -2.21 2.64 8.86
N ALA A 368 -1.83 3.20 7.70
CA ALA A 368 -0.68 2.70 6.95
C ALA A 368 0.64 2.88 7.72
N TRP A 369 0.85 4.07 8.31
CA TRP A 369 1.96 4.35 9.21
C TRP A 369 1.99 3.39 10.40
N TRP A 370 0.83 3.12 11.00
CA TRP A 370 0.70 2.14 12.07
C TRP A 370 1.08 0.74 11.62
N GLY A 371 0.70 0.33 10.41
CA GLY A 371 1.11 -0.92 9.79
C GLY A 371 2.63 -1.05 9.65
N PHE A 372 3.30 0.00 9.16
CA PHE A 372 4.77 0.04 9.12
C PHE A 372 5.38 -0.01 10.52
N ALA A 373 4.82 0.74 11.47
CA ALA A 373 5.33 0.79 12.82
C ALA A 373 5.24 -0.56 13.52
N ARG A 374 4.11 -1.26 13.36
CA ARG A 374 3.91 -2.61 13.88
C ARG A 374 4.81 -3.63 13.19
N HIS A 375 4.99 -3.51 11.87
CA HIS A 375 5.92 -4.35 11.11
C HIS A 375 7.38 -4.20 11.57
N ARG A 376 7.80 -2.99 11.96
CA ARG A 376 9.14 -2.69 12.49
C ARG A 376 9.29 -2.83 13.99
N HIS A 377 8.26 -3.35 14.67
CA HIS A 377 8.25 -3.53 16.12
C HIS A 377 8.52 -2.22 16.90
N HIS A 378 8.06 -1.08 16.38
CA HIS A 378 8.19 0.20 17.08
C HIS A 378 7.42 0.19 18.40
N SER A 379 7.96 0.92 19.37
CA SER A 379 7.52 0.86 20.76
C SER A 379 6.05 1.26 20.96
N TYR A 380 5.64 2.35 20.32
CA TYR A 380 4.26 2.87 20.37
C TYR A 380 3.25 2.02 19.59
N ALA A 381 3.71 1.13 18.69
CA ALA A 381 2.83 0.26 17.90
C ALA A 381 2.70 -1.15 18.49
N GLY A 382 3.18 -1.34 19.73
CA GLY A 382 3.03 -2.59 20.47
C GLY A 382 1.56 -2.95 20.69
N THR A 383 1.18 -4.19 20.35
CA THR A 383 -0.18 -4.67 20.56
C THR A 383 -0.60 -4.53 22.02
N GLY A 384 -1.65 -3.74 22.29
CA GLY A 384 -2.45 -3.68 23.52
C GLY A 384 -1.82 -2.99 24.74
N GLU A 385 -1.07 -1.91 24.52
CA GLU A 385 -0.95 -0.84 25.51
C GLU A 385 -2.15 0.11 25.29
N GLY A 386 -3.06 0.22 26.26
CA GLY A 386 -4.29 1.02 26.11
C GLY A 386 -4.03 2.48 25.78
N PHE A 387 -2.92 3.03 26.27
CA PHE A 387 -2.46 4.39 25.98
C PHE A 387 -2.17 4.63 24.48
N ASN A 388 -1.55 3.64 23.81
CA ASN A 388 -1.24 3.73 22.38
C ASN A 388 -2.50 3.65 21.51
N ALA A 389 -3.50 2.86 21.94
CA ALA A 389 -4.80 2.80 21.28
C ALA A 389 -5.55 4.14 21.41
N ALA A 390 -5.51 4.77 22.58
CA ALA A 390 -6.12 6.09 22.79
C ALA A 390 -5.46 7.16 21.91
N ILE A 391 -4.12 7.21 21.86
CA ILE A 391 -3.40 8.14 20.96
C ILE A 391 -3.76 7.89 19.49
N TYR A 392 -3.81 6.63 19.07
CA TYR A 392 -4.19 6.28 17.70
C TYR A 392 -5.61 6.78 17.36
N VAL A 393 -6.58 6.55 18.25
CA VAL A 393 -7.96 7.02 18.06
C VAL A 393 -8.03 8.53 18.05
N LEU A 394 -7.34 9.23 18.95
CA LEU A 394 -7.28 10.69 18.98
C LEU A 394 -6.66 11.27 17.71
N LEU A 395 -5.55 10.70 17.22
CA LEU A 395 -4.94 11.10 15.95
C LEU A 395 -5.87 10.86 14.77
N LEU A 396 -6.61 9.74 14.76
CA LEU A 396 -7.58 9.43 13.71
C LEU A 396 -8.72 10.45 13.71
N ILE A 397 -9.25 10.80 14.88
CA ILE A 397 -10.28 11.83 15.04
C ILE A 397 -9.75 13.19 14.56
N ALA A 398 -8.53 13.57 14.95
CA ALA A 398 -7.92 14.84 14.54
C ALA A 398 -7.72 14.91 13.01
N ILE A 399 -7.28 13.82 12.38
CA ILE A 399 -7.12 13.76 10.93
C ILE A 399 -8.49 13.80 10.23
N LEU A 400 -9.49 13.08 10.73
CA LEU A 400 -10.85 13.12 10.20
C LEU A 400 -11.45 14.52 10.32
N ALA A 401 -11.26 15.20 11.44
CA ALA A 401 -11.67 16.59 11.64
C ALA A 401 -10.97 17.52 10.63
N GLY A 402 -9.65 17.42 10.51
CA GLY A 402 -8.88 18.25 9.56
C GLY A 402 -9.27 18.01 8.09
N VAL A 403 -9.51 16.76 7.71
CA VAL A 403 -10.03 16.39 6.38
C VAL A 403 -11.43 16.95 6.16
N SER A 404 -12.29 16.90 7.17
CA SER A 404 -13.65 17.46 7.10
C SER A 404 -13.58 18.98 6.92
N THR A 405 -12.71 19.68 7.66
CA THR A 405 -12.46 21.12 7.48
C THR A 405 -11.93 21.45 6.09
N LEU A 406 -11.01 20.65 5.54
CA LEU A 406 -10.52 20.82 4.17
C LEU A 406 -11.62 20.65 3.12
N ALA A 407 -12.50 19.65 3.31
CA ALA A 407 -13.64 19.44 2.42
C ALA A 407 -14.65 20.60 2.48
N LEU A 408 -14.99 21.07 3.70
CA LEU A 408 -15.84 22.23 3.93
C LEU A 408 -15.26 23.49 3.25
N HIS A 409 -13.97 23.75 3.45
CA HIS A 409 -13.30 24.91 2.87
C HIS A 409 -13.21 24.81 1.34
N SER A 410 -13.10 23.61 0.77
CA SER A 410 -13.11 23.44 -0.70
C SER A 410 -14.45 23.81 -1.33
N ALA A 411 -15.58 23.54 -0.67
CA ALA A 411 -16.90 23.92 -1.18
C ALA A 411 -17.13 25.43 -1.02
N GLY A 412 -16.80 25.98 0.16
CA GLY A 412 -16.88 27.43 0.42
C GLY A 412 -16.03 28.24 -0.55
N GLN A 413 -14.76 27.87 -0.77
CA GLN A 413 -13.90 28.55 -1.74
C GLN A 413 -14.44 28.48 -3.18
N ALA A 414 -15.14 27.40 -3.55
CA ALA A 414 -15.75 27.31 -4.86
C ALA A 414 -16.93 28.29 -4.98
N ALA A 415 -17.80 28.35 -3.96
CA ALA A 415 -18.89 29.31 -3.90
C ALA A 415 -18.37 30.76 -3.89
N ASP A 416 -17.33 31.06 -3.12
CA ASP A 416 -16.69 32.39 -3.08
C ASP A 416 -16.18 32.81 -4.47
N ARG A 417 -15.58 31.88 -5.22
CA ARG A 417 -15.13 32.13 -6.60
C ARG A 417 -16.30 32.38 -7.54
N THR A 418 -17.38 31.61 -7.40
CA THR A 418 -18.62 31.80 -8.16
C THR A 418 -19.22 33.18 -7.87
N MET A 419 -19.38 33.56 -6.60
CA MET A 419 -19.89 34.86 -6.20
C MET A 419 -18.98 36.00 -6.66
N ALA A 420 -17.66 35.84 -6.56
CA ALA A 420 -16.71 36.85 -7.00
C ALA A 420 -16.73 37.04 -8.53
N ALA A 421 -16.83 35.95 -9.31
CA ALA A 421 -17.00 36.02 -10.77
C ALA A 421 -18.34 36.66 -11.14
N ALA A 422 -19.41 36.26 -10.44
CA ALA A 422 -20.74 36.82 -10.62
C ALA A 422 -20.78 38.33 -10.32
N ALA A 423 -20.13 38.78 -9.25
CA ALA A 423 -19.98 40.19 -8.89
C ALA A 423 -19.28 41.02 -9.98
N ARG A 424 -18.35 40.41 -10.74
CA ARG A 424 -17.67 41.05 -11.88
C ARG A 424 -18.44 40.94 -13.20
N GLY A 425 -19.54 40.19 -13.24
CA GLY A 425 -20.29 39.92 -14.47
C GLY A 425 -19.59 38.94 -15.43
N GLU A 426 -18.58 38.21 -14.92
CA GLU A 426 -17.82 37.20 -15.66
C GLU A 426 -18.53 35.84 -15.61
N ASP A 427 -18.12 34.90 -16.46
CA ASP A 427 -18.57 33.51 -16.40
C ASP A 427 -18.13 32.86 -15.08
N ALA A 428 -19.10 32.27 -14.37
CA ALA A 428 -18.81 31.61 -13.13
C ALA A 428 -18.25 30.19 -13.37
N PRO A 429 -17.23 29.75 -12.63
CA PRO A 429 -16.62 28.45 -12.84
C PRO A 429 -17.60 27.31 -12.52
N PRO A 430 -17.62 26.22 -13.32
CA PRO A 430 -18.46 25.07 -13.02
C PRO A 430 -17.96 24.33 -11.78
N TYR A 431 -18.89 23.73 -11.03
CA TYR A 431 -18.59 22.97 -9.82
C TYR A 431 -19.39 21.66 -9.78
N PHE A 432 -18.71 20.53 -10.03
CA PHE A 432 -19.27 19.18 -10.01
C PHE A 432 -20.66 19.08 -10.68
N GLY A 433 -20.75 19.44 -11.96
CA GLY A 433 -22.00 19.34 -12.71
C GLY A 433 -22.97 20.49 -12.53
N VAL A 434 -22.70 21.41 -11.59
CA VAL A 434 -23.37 22.71 -11.54
C VAL A 434 -22.67 23.64 -12.52
N GLU A 435 -23.38 24.08 -13.55
CA GLU A 435 -22.91 25.04 -14.55
C GLU A 435 -23.71 26.33 -14.45
N PRO A 436 -23.22 27.33 -13.69
CA PRO A 436 -23.92 28.62 -13.61
C PRO A 436 -23.85 29.35 -14.95
N LYS A 437 -24.97 29.87 -15.44
CA LYS A 437 -25.06 30.59 -16.72
C LYS A 437 -25.80 31.90 -16.56
N TRP A 438 -25.33 32.94 -17.23
CA TRP A 438 -26.05 34.21 -17.28
C TRP A 438 -27.32 34.05 -18.11
N VAL A 439 -28.44 34.51 -17.56
CA VAL A 439 -29.74 34.49 -18.24
C VAL A 439 -30.49 35.80 -18.00
N CYS A 440 -31.25 36.20 -19.01
CA CYS A 440 -32.27 37.22 -18.91
C CYS A 440 -33.62 36.57 -18.65
N VAL A 441 -34.41 37.19 -17.78
CA VAL A 441 -35.68 36.62 -17.32
C VAL A 441 -36.81 37.44 -17.90
N GLU A 442 -37.57 36.82 -18.79
CA GLU A 442 -38.77 37.40 -19.35
C GLU A 442 -39.99 36.84 -18.59
N PRO A 443 -40.74 37.66 -17.84
CA PRO A 443 -41.87 37.18 -17.07
C PRO A 443 -43.06 36.91 -18.00
N ALA A 444 -43.64 35.71 -17.91
CA ALA A 444 -44.84 35.33 -18.68
C ALA A 444 -46.13 35.90 -18.07
N GLU A 445 -46.06 36.34 -16.81
CA GLU A 445 -47.15 36.98 -16.07
C GLU A 445 -46.68 38.34 -15.52
N PRO A 446 -47.58 39.27 -15.17
CA PRO A 446 -47.21 40.52 -14.51
C PRO A 446 -46.36 40.26 -13.26
N ALA A 447 -45.34 41.11 -13.03
CA ALA A 447 -44.36 40.92 -11.97
C ALA A 447 -44.96 40.76 -10.56
N GLU A 448 -46.15 41.33 -10.31
CA GLU A 448 -46.86 41.20 -9.03
C GLU A 448 -47.50 39.82 -8.79
N ARG A 449 -47.65 39.00 -9.83
CA ARG A 449 -48.25 37.65 -9.76
C ARG A 449 -47.22 36.52 -9.81
N LEU A 450 -45.94 36.87 -9.98
CA LEU A 450 -44.86 35.91 -9.93
C LEU A 450 -44.80 35.27 -8.54
N SER A 451 -44.96 33.96 -8.51
CA SER A 451 -44.84 33.16 -7.29
C SER A 451 -43.37 32.79 -7.13
N GLY A 452 -42.76 33.23 -6.02
CA GLY A 452 -41.34 33.00 -5.79
C GLY A 452 -40.82 33.53 -4.47
N ASP A 453 -39.65 33.04 -4.09
CA ASP A 453 -38.92 33.46 -2.89
C ASP A 453 -37.75 34.37 -3.29
N GLY A 454 -37.46 35.38 -2.47
CA GLY A 454 -36.33 36.28 -2.66
C GLY A 454 -36.71 37.69 -3.14
N PRO A 455 -35.75 38.46 -3.69
CA PRO A 455 -35.96 39.84 -4.09
C PRO A 455 -36.88 39.97 -5.32
N ARG A 456 -37.49 41.14 -5.51
CA ARG A 456 -38.36 41.38 -6.68
C ARG A 456 -37.55 41.29 -7.98
N LEU A 457 -38.10 40.60 -8.97
CA LEU A 457 -37.52 40.48 -10.31
C LEU A 457 -37.45 41.85 -11.00
N ASP A 458 -36.28 42.17 -11.57
CA ASP A 458 -36.03 43.28 -12.48
C ASP A 458 -35.66 42.72 -13.87
N PRO A 459 -36.62 42.66 -14.82
CA PRO A 459 -36.41 42.03 -16.14
C PRO A 459 -35.30 42.69 -16.98
N LYS A 460 -34.85 43.90 -16.63
CA LYS A 460 -33.84 44.63 -17.39
C LYS A 460 -32.42 44.18 -17.09
N ARG A 461 -32.23 43.20 -16.20
CA ARG A 461 -30.91 42.78 -15.72
C ARG A 461 -30.70 41.29 -15.89
N PRO A 462 -29.47 40.87 -16.20
CA PRO A 462 -29.12 39.46 -16.24
C PRO A 462 -28.97 38.91 -14.82
N TYR A 463 -29.39 37.67 -14.65
CA TYR A 463 -29.27 36.88 -13.43
C TYR A 463 -28.38 35.67 -13.68
N LEU A 464 -27.65 35.24 -12.64
CA LEU A 464 -26.90 34.00 -12.73
C LEU A 464 -27.84 32.82 -12.44
N SER A 465 -28.15 32.02 -13.45
CA SER A 465 -28.98 30.83 -13.30
C SER A 465 -28.17 29.61 -12.91
N PHE A 466 -28.70 28.83 -11.98
CA PHE A 466 -28.22 27.50 -11.62
C PHE A 466 -29.06 26.38 -12.26
N GLY A 467 -29.92 26.73 -13.22
CA GLY A 467 -30.84 25.83 -13.89
C GLY A 467 -32.26 25.86 -13.33
N VAL A 468 -33.03 24.83 -13.66
CA VAL A 468 -34.40 24.62 -13.20
C VAL A 468 -34.45 23.32 -12.41
N ALA A 469 -34.73 23.40 -11.11
CA ALA A 469 -34.85 22.24 -10.24
C ALA A 469 -36.28 22.14 -9.72
N GLN A 470 -36.89 20.95 -9.82
CA GLN A 470 -38.25 20.67 -9.33
C GLN A 470 -39.34 21.66 -9.82
N GLY A 471 -39.18 22.23 -11.03
CA GLY A 471 -40.11 23.21 -11.59
C GLY A 471 -39.89 24.65 -11.13
N THR A 472 -38.80 24.93 -10.42
CA THR A 472 -38.39 26.26 -9.96
C THR A 472 -37.11 26.68 -10.68
N ALA A 473 -37.13 27.84 -11.34
CA ALA A 473 -35.96 28.51 -11.87
C ALA A 473 -35.20 29.15 -10.71
N VAL A 474 -33.93 28.76 -10.55
CA VAL A 474 -33.08 29.21 -9.46
C VAL A 474 -32.07 30.20 -10.03
N LEU A 475 -32.20 31.44 -9.59
CA LEU A 475 -31.47 32.59 -10.07
C LEU A 475 -30.70 33.23 -8.90
N TRP A 476 -29.63 33.94 -9.19
CA TRP A 476 -28.90 34.71 -8.19
C TRP A 476 -28.72 36.14 -8.67
N ASP A 477 -29.18 37.08 -7.85
CA ASP A 477 -29.12 38.50 -8.15
C ASP A 477 -27.78 39.07 -7.67
N ARG A 478 -26.96 39.54 -8.61
CA ARG A 478 -25.69 40.19 -8.34
C ARG A 478 -25.82 41.40 -7.40
N LYS A 479 -26.92 42.15 -7.50
CA LYS A 479 -27.10 43.40 -6.74
C LYS A 479 -27.60 43.13 -5.32
N ALA A 480 -28.55 42.21 -5.18
CA ALA A 480 -29.07 41.83 -3.87
C ALA A 480 -28.10 40.92 -3.11
N GLY A 481 -27.25 40.17 -3.82
CA GLY A 481 -26.40 39.13 -3.23
C GLY A 481 -27.20 37.92 -2.75
N GLU A 482 -28.48 37.83 -3.11
CA GLU A 482 -29.42 36.82 -2.64
C GLU A 482 -29.98 36.01 -3.82
N PRO A 483 -30.34 34.74 -3.59
CA PRO A 483 -31.01 33.94 -4.60
C PRO A 483 -32.46 34.38 -4.80
N LEU A 484 -32.91 34.31 -6.05
CA LEU A 484 -34.27 34.54 -6.50
C LEU A 484 -34.82 33.23 -7.08
N LYS A 485 -35.87 32.69 -6.46
CA LYS A 485 -36.52 31.46 -6.88
C LYS A 485 -37.86 31.80 -7.52
N LEU A 486 -38.07 31.41 -8.77
CA LEU A 486 -39.31 31.67 -9.49
C LEU A 486 -39.88 30.39 -10.07
N ALA A 487 -41.20 30.24 -10.10
CA ALA A 487 -41.81 29.08 -10.77
C ALA A 487 -41.44 29.09 -12.27
N ALA A 488 -40.81 28.02 -12.76
CA ALA A 488 -40.26 27.97 -14.12
C ALA A 488 -41.33 28.09 -15.22
N ARG A 489 -42.60 27.80 -14.91
CA ARG A 489 -43.74 28.01 -15.81
C ARG A 489 -44.13 29.48 -16.01
N GLN A 490 -43.71 30.35 -15.09
CA GLN A 490 -44.08 31.78 -15.08
C GLN A 490 -42.99 32.67 -15.67
N VAL A 491 -41.84 32.11 -16.02
CA VAL A 491 -40.70 32.86 -16.54
C VAL A 491 -40.05 32.13 -17.71
N ARG A 492 -39.57 32.88 -18.68
CA ARG A 492 -38.74 32.38 -19.78
C ARG A 492 -37.30 32.81 -19.55
N LEU A 493 -36.40 31.84 -19.50
CA LEU A 493 -34.96 32.07 -19.34
C LEU A 493 -34.31 32.17 -20.72
N ILE A 494 -33.73 33.31 -21.04
CA ILE A 494 -33.04 33.59 -22.28
C ILE A 494 -31.54 33.65 -21.98
N PRO A 495 -30.68 32.85 -22.65
CA PRO A 495 -29.24 32.92 -22.42
C PRO A 495 -28.70 34.34 -22.66
N ALA A 496 -27.87 34.83 -21.75
CA ALA A 496 -27.16 36.11 -21.88
C ALA A 496 -25.66 35.86 -22.03
N GLU A 497 -24.98 36.65 -22.85
CA GLU A 497 -23.54 36.50 -23.08
C GLU A 497 -22.70 36.96 -21.88
N SER A 498 -23.23 37.83 -21.01
CA SER A 498 -22.54 38.30 -19.81
C SER A 498 -23.49 38.87 -18.76
N GLY A 499 -22.96 39.17 -17.57
CA GLY A 499 -23.70 39.86 -16.49
C GLY A 499 -23.87 41.37 -16.69
N ALA A 500 -23.70 41.91 -17.91
CA ALA A 500 -23.72 43.34 -18.17
C ALA A 500 -25.11 43.89 -18.50
N VAL A 501 -25.80 43.33 -19.52
CA VAL A 501 -27.06 43.86 -20.05
C VAL A 501 -27.92 42.71 -20.58
N CYS A 502 -29.23 42.81 -20.41
CA CYS A 502 -30.16 42.02 -21.19
C CYS A 502 -30.46 42.75 -22.49
N ASP A 503 -30.08 42.13 -23.62
CA ASP A 503 -30.54 42.62 -24.90
C ASP A 503 -32.06 42.55 -24.90
N GLY A 504 -32.68 43.73 -24.90
CA GLY A 504 -34.12 43.86 -25.03
C GLY A 504 -34.50 43.35 -26.42
N GLY A 505 -34.73 42.04 -26.53
CA GLY A 505 -35.50 41.47 -27.62
C GLY A 505 -36.87 42.13 -27.57
N GLY A 506 -37.17 42.89 -28.62
CA GLY A 506 -38.36 43.74 -28.72
C GLY A 506 -39.68 42.99 -28.81
#